data_AF-A0A179FDI5-F1
#
_entry.id   AF-A0A179FDI5-F1
#
_cell.length_a   1.000
_cell.length_b   1.000
_cell.length_c   1.000
_cell.angle_alpha   90.00
_cell.angle_beta   90.00
_cell.angle_gamma   90.00
#
_symmetry.space_group_name_H-M   'P 1'
#
loop_
_entity.id
_entity.type
_entity.pdbx_description
1 polymer ?
#
loop_
_entity_poly.entity_id
_entity_poly.type
_entity_poly.pdbx_seq_one_letter_code
_entity_poly.pdbx_strand_id
1 'polypeptide(L)'
;MRQAPNIIVTGTPGVGKTTHSENLAERTGLRHVSVNQIVKDKECHEGWSDEYQSWIVDEDKLLDAIEEDVQLGGCVIDWHACDLFPRSWIDLVVVLRVDSSTLYDRLTARNYADAKLQENLDSEIMEVLLQEAREAFDEEIVIELPSNTSDEMDSNKENRRSLSDKGDKMAPCVNFVTGNANKLREVKAILEPGIEVRSNPLDIEEVQGTIEEVTESKCRKAAEIVNGPVLVEDTALCFNALAGLPGPYIKWFLADIGHEGLNNLLAAYADKSAEAVCTFGYSDGPGHKPIIFQGRCPGKIVPARGPAHFACLTGWDPIFEHQGKTFAEMDGAEKNAVSHRSRALDKLQKWFKDQP
;
A
#
# COMPACT_ATOMS: atom_id res chain seq x y z
N MET A 1 10.11 -6.39 1.23
CA MET A 1 8.68 -6.44 0.86
C MET A 1 8.33 -7.89 0.65
N ARG A 2 7.17 -8.35 1.14
CA ARG A 2 6.68 -9.71 0.87
C ARG A 2 6.54 -9.87 -0.64
N GLN A 3 7.10 -10.93 -1.22
CA GLN A 3 7.19 -11.10 -2.68
C GLN A 3 5.86 -11.51 -3.32
N ALA A 4 4.93 -12.02 -2.51
CA ALA A 4 3.62 -12.51 -2.89
C ALA A 4 2.68 -12.42 -1.66
N PRO A 5 1.34 -12.42 -1.86
CA PRO A 5 0.39 -12.26 -0.75
C PRO A 5 0.36 -13.49 0.16
N ASN A 6 -0.01 -13.26 1.41
CA ASN A 6 -0.39 -14.28 2.38
C ASN A 6 -1.90 -14.30 2.54
N ILE A 7 -2.49 -15.46 2.29
CA ILE A 7 -3.92 -15.71 2.38
C ILE A 7 -4.14 -16.66 3.56
N ILE A 8 -5.02 -16.32 4.48
CA ILE A 8 -5.50 -17.26 5.51
C ILE A 8 -6.85 -17.82 5.10
N VAL A 9 -7.01 -19.14 5.20
CA VAL A 9 -8.27 -19.84 4.98
C VAL A 9 -8.75 -20.36 6.34
N THR A 10 -9.83 -19.76 6.84
CA THR A 10 -10.44 -20.06 8.14
C THR A 10 -11.90 -20.53 8.00
N GLY A 11 -12.49 -20.94 9.12
CA GLY A 11 -13.83 -21.51 9.21
C GLY A 11 -13.86 -22.78 10.07
N THR A 12 -15.04 -23.28 10.38
CA THR A 12 -15.21 -24.33 11.40
C THR A 12 -14.55 -25.63 10.95
N PRO A 13 -14.05 -26.51 11.85
CA PRO A 13 -13.68 -27.87 11.47
C PRO A 13 -14.78 -28.55 10.63
N GLY A 14 -14.43 -29.10 9.47
CA GLY A 14 -15.39 -29.76 8.55
C GLY A 14 -15.85 -28.94 7.34
N VAL A 15 -15.59 -27.63 7.30
CA VAL A 15 -16.00 -26.76 6.17
C VAL A 15 -15.21 -26.96 4.88
N GLY A 16 -14.06 -27.64 4.92
CA GLY A 16 -13.23 -27.92 3.73
C GLY A 16 -11.96 -27.09 3.58
N LYS A 17 -11.51 -26.39 4.65
CA LYS A 17 -10.30 -25.53 4.66
C LYS A 17 -9.08 -26.12 3.97
N THR A 18 -8.65 -27.32 4.39
CA THR A 18 -7.43 -27.95 3.88
C THR A 18 -7.52 -28.21 2.38
N THR A 19 -8.63 -28.82 1.92
CA THR A 19 -8.87 -29.04 0.49
C THR A 19 -8.92 -27.73 -0.29
N HIS A 20 -9.58 -26.70 0.23
CA HIS A 20 -9.61 -25.39 -0.42
C HIS A 20 -8.20 -24.77 -0.51
N SER A 21 -7.42 -24.87 0.57
CA SER A 21 -6.06 -24.33 0.67
C SER A 21 -5.07 -25.01 -0.27
N GLU A 22 -5.12 -26.35 -0.37
CA GLU A 22 -4.32 -27.15 -1.30
C GLU A 22 -4.62 -26.75 -2.76
N ASN A 23 -5.90 -26.68 -3.12
CA ASN A 23 -6.32 -26.26 -4.46
C ASN A 23 -5.91 -24.81 -4.77
N LEU A 24 -6.03 -23.91 -3.78
CA LEU A 24 -5.64 -22.52 -3.93
C LEU A 24 -4.13 -22.38 -4.14
N ALA A 25 -3.34 -23.09 -3.34
CA ALA A 25 -1.88 -23.12 -3.44
C ALA A 25 -1.41 -23.65 -4.81
N GLU A 26 -1.95 -24.78 -5.26
CA GLU A 26 -1.60 -25.38 -6.57
C GLU A 26 -1.87 -24.41 -7.73
N ARG A 27 -2.97 -23.67 -7.67
CA ARG A 27 -3.40 -22.79 -8.78
C ARG A 27 -2.75 -21.42 -8.79
N THR A 28 -2.40 -20.91 -7.61
CA THR A 28 -1.76 -19.59 -7.46
C THR A 28 -0.24 -19.68 -7.47
N GLY A 29 0.32 -20.88 -7.25
CA GLY A 29 1.75 -21.08 -7.02
C GLY A 29 2.20 -20.66 -5.61
N LEU A 30 1.25 -20.29 -4.73
CA LEU A 30 1.53 -20.01 -3.33
C LEU A 30 1.84 -21.32 -2.58
N ARG A 31 2.58 -21.21 -1.48
CA ARG A 31 2.93 -22.34 -0.63
C ARG A 31 1.82 -22.59 0.39
N HIS A 32 1.25 -23.80 0.40
CA HIS A 32 0.31 -24.22 1.45
C HIS A 32 1.04 -24.45 2.77
N VAL A 33 0.55 -23.81 3.82
CA VAL A 33 1.06 -23.86 5.19
C VAL A 33 -0.07 -24.40 6.06
N SER A 34 -0.05 -25.69 6.35
CA SER A 34 -1.04 -26.28 7.26
C SER A 34 -0.59 -26.16 8.71
N VAL A 35 -1.28 -25.34 9.51
CA VAL A 35 -0.91 -25.07 10.90
C VAL A 35 -1.03 -26.34 11.74
N ASN A 36 -2.04 -27.18 11.49
CA ASN A 36 -2.18 -28.48 12.15
C ASN A 36 -0.96 -29.39 11.99
N GLN A 37 -0.31 -29.33 10.82
CA GLN A 37 0.86 -30.14 10.53
C GLN A 37 2.10 -29.55 11.19
N ILE A 38 2.25 -28.22 11.16
CA ILE A 38 3.37 -27.50 11.78
C ILE A 38 3.37 -27.69 13.30
N VAL A 39 2.21 -27.60 13.95
CA VAL A 39 2.08 -27.83 15.39
C VAL A 39 2.61 -29.22 15.78
N LYS A 40 2.36 -30.24 14.95
CA LYS A 40 2.85 -31.61 15.18
C LYS A 40 4.34 -31.75 14.88
N ASP A 41 4.79 -31.24 13.73
CA ASP A 41 6.15 -31.47 13.25
C ASP A 41 7.20 -30.66 14.02
N LYS A 42 6.82 -29.47 14.51
CA LYS A 42 7.69 -28.56 15.25
C LYS A 42 7.42 -28.55 16.76
N GLU A 43 6.54 -29.44 17.24
CA GLU A 43 6.16 -29.58 18.65
C GLU A 43 5.70 -28.24 19.28
N CYS A 44 4.96 -27.42 18.53
CA CYS A 44 4.40 -26.13 18.98
C CYS A 44 3.14 -26.34 19.83
N HIS A 45 3.18 -27.23 20.82
CA HIS A 45 2.05 -27.55 21.68
C HIS A 45 2.47 -27.81 23.13
N GLU A 46 1.60 -27.50 24.08
CA GLU A 46 1.83 -27.75 25.52
C GLU A 46 1.34 -29.14 25.98
N GLY A 47 0.61 -29.85 25.12
CA GLY A 47 0.11 -31.20 25.41
C GLY A 47 -1.13 -31.56 24.61
N TRP A 48 -1.58 -32.81 24.75
CA TRP A 48 -2.81 -33.30 24.15
C TRP A 48 -3.98 -33.15 25.13
N SER A 49 -5.09 -32.57 24.68
CA SER A 49 -6.33 -32.56 25.44
C SER A 49 -7.22 -33.73 25.03
N ASP A 50 -7.41 -34.68 25.96
CA ASP A 50 -8.36 -35.78 25.78
C ASP A 50 -9.82 -35.30 25.75
N GLU A 51 -10.12 -34.16 26.36
CA GLU A 51 -11.46 -33.57 26.38
C GLU A 51 -11.84 -33.01 25.01
N TYR A 52 -10.95 -32.21 24.40
CA TYR A 52 -11.18 -31.57 23.11
C TYR A 52 -10.70 -32.40 21.92
N GLN A 53 -10.04 -33.53 22.18
CA GLN A 53 -9.43 -34.40 21.16
C GLN A 53 -8.57 -33.59 20.18
N SER A 54 -7.70 -32.72 20.73
CA SER A 54 -6.83 -31.80 19.99
C SER A 54 -5.56 -31.47 20.79
N TRP A 55 -4.53 -30.99 20.08
CA TRP A 55 -3.35 -30.42 20.71
C TRP A 55 -3.67 -29.04 21.29
N ILE A 56 -3.21 -28.77 22.51
CA ILE A 56 -3.20 -27.44 23.12
C ILE A 56 -2.04 -26.69 22.48
N VAL A 57 -2.35 -25.81 21.54
CA VAL A 57 -1.34 -25.09 20.75
C VAL A 57 -0.65 -24.05 21.63
N ASP A 58 0.68 -24.02 21.57
CA ASP A 58 1.48 -22.94 22.13
C ASP A 58 1.57 -21.85 21.05
N GLU A 59 0.78 -20.80 21.23
CA GLU A 59 0.60 -19.70 20.28
C GLU A 59 1.92 -18.99 19.96
N ASP A 60 2.72 -18.67 20.98
CA ASP A 60 4.01 -17.99 20.82
C ASP A 60 4.98 -18.86 20.02
N LYS A 61 5.13 -20.15 20.38
CA LYS A 61 5.98 -21.08 19.63
C LYS A 61 5.51 -21.28 18.20
N LEU A 62 4.21 -21.28 17.96
CA LEU A 62 3.66 -21.42 16.62
C LEU A 62 4.01 -20.20 15.76
N LEU A 63 3.82 -18.99 16.29
CA LEU A 63 4.14 -17.75 15.59
C LEU A 63 5.65 -17.66 15.26
N ASP A 64 6.51 -17.95 16.22
CA ASP A 64 7.97 -18.00 16.02
C ASP A 64 8.35 -19.01 14.93
N ALA A 65 7.68 -20.16 14.90
CA ALA A 65 7.99 -21.23 13.98
C ALA A 65 7.59 -20.94 12.52
N ILE A 66 6.68 -20.00 12.28
CA ILE A 66 6.19 -19.65 10.93
C ILE A 66 6.58 -18.24 10.51
N GLU A 67 7.15 -17.44 11.42
CA GLU A 67 7.46 -16.02 11.18
C GLU A 67 8.30 -15.81 9.92
N GLU A 68 9.46 -16.46 9.81
CA GLU A 68 10.37 -16.29 8.66
C GLU A 68 9.66 -16.59 7.34
N ASP A 69 8.90 -17.67 7.34
CA ASP A 69 8.16 -18.22 6.23
C ASP A 69 7.02 -17.29 5.76
N VAL A 70 6.25 -16.75 6.70
CA VAL A 70 5.13 -15.84 6.43
C VAL A 70 5.66 -14.44 6.09
N GLN A 71 6.75 -13.99 6.69
CA GLN A 71 7.37 -12.70 6.38
C GLN A 71 8.01 -12.61 4.99
N LEU A 72 8.36 -13.75 4.35
CA LEU A 72 8.78 -13.78 2.95
C LEU A 72 7.59 -13.55 1.99
N GLY A 73 6.37 -13.89 2.43
CA GLY A 73 5.15 -13.81 1.65
C GLY A 73 4.88 -15.09 0.85
N GLY A 74 3.76 -15.12 0.15
CA GLY A 74 3.44 -16.20 -0.79
C GLY A 74 2.82 -17.43 -0.15
N CYS A 75 2.15 -17.30 0.99
CA CYS A 75 1.61 -18.42 1.75
C CYS A 75 0.07 -18.52 1.68
N VAL A 76 -0.45 -19.75 1.66
CA VAL A 76 -1.85 -20.05 1.97
C VAL A 76 -1.89 -20.79 3.30
N ILE A 77 -2.36 -20.13 4.35
CA ILE A 77 -2.34 -20.62 5.73
C ILE A 77 -3.70 -21.26 6.05
N ASP A 78 -3.72 -22.54 6.44
CA ASP A 78 -4.94 -23.20 6.92
C ASP A 78 -4.99 -23.24 8.45
N TRP A 79 -6.00 -22.59 9.05
CA TRP A 79 -6.23 -22.64 10.49
C TRP A 79 -7.67 -22.28 10.85
N HIS A 80 -8.06 -22.45 12.11
CA HIS A 80 -9.40 -22.06 12.58
C HIS A 80 -9.40 -20.76 13.38
N ALA A 81 -8.36 -20.47 14.17
CA ALA A 81 -8.22 -19.23 14.95
C ALA A 81 -7.37 -18.21 14.18
N CYS A 82 -7.99 -17.45 13.27
CA CYS A 82 -7.26 -16.49 12.43
C CYS A 82 -6.79 -15.23 13.18
N ASP A 83 -7.42 -14.91 14.30
CA ASP A 83 -7.14 -13.79 15.19
C ASP A 83 -5.76 -13.85 15.86
N LEU A 84 -5.18 -15.06 15.96
CA LEU A 84 -3.80 -15.27 16.43
C LEU A 84 -2.75 -14.55 15.56
N PHE A 85 -3.01 -14.38 14.26
CA PHE A 85 -1.99 -13.89 13.33
C PHE A 85 -1.91 -12.36 13.35
N PRO A 86 -0.70 -11.77 13.43
CA PRO A 86 -0.55 -10.33 13.31
C PRO A 86 -1.16 -9.79 12.02
N ARG A 87 -1.93 -8.69 12.10
CA ARG A 87 -2.52 -8.02 10.92
C ARG A 87 -1.49 -7.71 9.82
N SER A 88 -0.26 -7.41 10.22
CA SER A 88 0.84 -7.10 9.28
C SER A 88 1.33 -8.30 8.46
N TRP A 89 0.88 -9.52 8.77
CA TRP A 89 1.29 -10.76 8.10
C TRP A 89 0.29 -11.25 7.06
N ILE A 90 -0.97 -10.80 7.12
CA ILE A 90 -2.07 -11.36 6.35
C ILE A 90 -2.61 -10.30 5.39
N ASP A 91 -2.75 -10.66 4.12
CA ASP A 91 -3.24 -9.74 3.09
C ASP A 91 -4.69 -10.08 2.68
N LEU A 92 -5.15 -11.30 2.93
CA LEU A 92 -6.51 -11.74 2.66
C LEU A 92 -6.96 -12.82 3.64
N VAL A 93 -8.20 -12.72 4.10
CA VAL A 93 -8.86 -13.70 4.98
C VAL A 93 -10.04 -14.31 4.24
N VAL A 94 -10.01 -15.62 4.01
CA VAL A 94 -11.11 -16.38 3.40
C VAL A 94 -11.79 -17.20 4.49
N VAL A 95 -13.03 -16.87 4.83
CA VAL A 95 -13.87 -17.59 5.79
C VAL A 95 -14.79 -18.53 5.01
N LEU A 96 -14.57 -19.84 5.13
CA LEU A 96 -15.44 -20.85 4.54
C LEU A 96 -16.62 -21.13 5.47
N ARG A 97 -17.83 -21.10 4.90
CA ARG A 97 -19.08 -21.34 5.61
C ARG A 97 -19.83 -22.52 5.04
N VAL A 98 -20.61 -23.20 5.88
CA VAL A 98 -21.40 -24.35 5.48
C VAL A 98 -22.72 -24.38 6.26
N ASP A 99 -23.76 -24.92 5.66
CA ASP A 99 -25.03 -25.15 6.33
C ASP A 99 -24.90 -26.27 7.37
N SER A 100 -25.71 -26.18 8.42
CA SER A 100 -25.62 -27.09 9.57
C SER A 100 -25.92 -28.54 9.21
N SER A 101 -26.75 -28.82 8.20
CA SER A 101 -27.08 -30.18 7.78
C SER A 101 -25.89 -30.84 7.08
N THR A 102 -25.28 -30.14 6.13
CA THR A 102 -24.07 -30.60 5.44
C THR A 102 -22.90 -30.73 6.40
N LEU A 103 -22.75 -29.81 7.37
CA LEU A 103 -21.71 -29.90 8.38
C LEU A 103 -21.90 -31.12 9.28
N TYR A 104 -23.13 -31.38 9.72
CA TYR A 104 -23.47 -32.56 10.53
C TYR A 104 -23.02 -33.83 9.80
N ASP A 105 -23.45 -34.01 8.55
CA ASP A 105 -23.10 -35.19 7.75
C ASP A 105 -21.58 -35.36 7.58
N ARG A 106 -20.85 -34.26 7.34
CA ARG A 106 -19.37 -34.27 7.20
C ARG A 106 -18.66 -34.62 8.50
N LEU A 107 -19.13 -34.11 9.64
CA LEU A 107 -18.54 -34.40 10.95
C LEU A 107 -18.87 -35.82 11.40
N THR A 108 -20.09 -36.30 11.17
CA THR A 108 -20.48 -37.69 11.42
C THR A 108 -19.62 -38.66 10.59
N ALA A 109 -19.40 -38.37 9.30
CA ALA A 109 -18.53 -39.19 8.45
C ALA A 109 -17.07 -39.25 8.93
N ARG A 110 -16.63 -38.29 9.74
CA ARG A 110 -15.30 -38.25 10.37
C ARG A 110 -15.25 -38.94 11.74
N ASN A 111 -16.32 -39.59 12.18
CA ASN A 111 -16.44 -40.24 13.50
C ASN A 111 -16.14 -39.30 14.68
N TYR A 112 -16.57 -38.04 14.61
CA TYR A 112 -16.49 -37.13 15.76
C TYR A 112 -17.46 -37.58 16.85
N ALA A 113 -17.06 -37.45 18.12
CA ALA A 113 -17.96 -37.69 19.26
C ALA A 113 -19.09 -36.65 19.29
N ASP A 114 -20.28 -37.06 19.75
CA ASP A 114 -21.50 -36.23 19.73
C ASP A 114 -21.31 -34.84 20.36
N ALA A 115 -20.56 -34.75 21.47
CA ALA A 115 -20.28 -33.47 22.13
C ALA A 115 -19.47 -32.52 21.24
N LYS A 116 -18.39 -33.01 20.62
CA LYS A 116 -17.53 -32.22 19.72
C LYS A 116 -18.26 -31.86 18.43
N LEU A 117 -19.11 -32.77 17.93
CA LEU A 117 -19.93 -32.52 16.76
C LEU A 117 -20.92 -31.38 17.02
N GLN A 118 -21.62 -31.40 18.17
CA GLN A 118 -22.56 -30.35 18.56
C GLN A 118 -21.87 -29.00 18.76
N GLU A 119 -20.72 -28.99 19.43
CA GLU A 119 -19.92 -27.77 19.63
C GLU A 119 -19.54 -27.09 18.31
N ASN A 120 -19.05 -27.87 17.34
CA ASN A 120 -18.70 -27.32 16.02
C ASN A 120 -19.93 -26.84 15.24
N LEU A 121 -21.07 -27.55 15.35
CA LEU A 121 -22.31 -27.08 14.74
C LEU A 121 -22.80 -25.77 15.36
N ASP A 122 -22.77 -25.66 16.68
CA ASP A 122 -23.17 -24.44 17.37
C ASP A 122 -22.23 -23.28 17.01
N SER A 123 -20.92 -23.53 16.91
CA SER A 123 -19.92 -22.54 16.46
C SER A 123 -20.20 -22.03 15.04
N GLU A 124 -20.53 -22.93 14.10
CA GLU A 124 -20.85 -22.56 12.72
C GLU A 124 -22.18 -21.80 12.62
N ILE A 125 -23.20 -22.21 13.40
CA ILE A 125 -24.51 -21.55 13.46
C ILE A 125 -24.40 -20.13 14.04
N MET A 126 -23.56 -19.96 15.06
CA MET A 126 -23.31 -18.66 15.70
C MET A 126 -22.28 -17.80 14.95
N GLU A 127 -21.75 -18.31 13.85
CA GLU A 127 -20.78 -17.63 12.98
C GLU A 127 -19.51 -17.16 13.72
N VAL A 128 -19.07 -17.91 14.74
CA VAL A 128 -18.00 -17.49 15.66
C VAL A 128 -16.75 -17.08 14.88
N LEU A 129 -16.27 -17.94 13.97
CA LEU A 129 -15.04 -17.68 13.22
C LEU A 129 -15.18 -16.57 12.17
N LEU A 130 -16.40 -16.29 11.70
CA LEU A 130 -16.64 -15.13 10.83
C LEU A 130 -16.57 -13.83 11.63
N GLN A 131 -17.09 -13.84 12.86
CA GLN A 131 -17.02 -12.69 13.76
C GLN A 131 -15.58 -12.42 14.19
N GLU A 132 -14.84 -13.46 14.63
CA GLU A 132 -13.42 -13.35 14.97
C GLU A 132 -12.60 -12.78 13.80
N ALA A 133 -12.82 -13.26 12.58
CA ALA A 133 -12.17 -12.70 11.39
C ALA A 133 -12.46 -11.21 11.18
N ARG A 134 -13.72 -10.79 11.34
CA ARG A 134 -14.14 -9.38 11.18
C ARG A 134 -13.67 -8.46 12.32
N GLU A 135 -13.45 -9.00 13.51
CA GLU A 135 -12.89 -8.24 14.63
C GLU A 135 -11.36 -8.12 14.52
N ALA A 136 -10.71 -9.20 14.09
CA ALA A 136 -9.26 -9.27 13.97
C ALA A 136 -8.71 -8.53 12.74
N PHE A 137 -9.47 -8.44 11.64
CA PHE A 137 -9.01 -7.88 10.36
C PHE A 137 -9.98 -6.83 9.81
N ASP A 138 -9.49 -6.00 8.87
CA ASP A 138 -10.33 -5.00 8.23
C ASP A 138 -11.39 -5.67 7.34
N GLU A 139 -12.63 -5.18 7.40
CA GLU A 139 -13.79 -5.79 6.71
C GLU A 139 -13.56 -5.99 5.20
N GLU A 140 -12.73 -5.14 4.58
CA GLU A 140 -12.43 -5.20 3.15
C GLU A 140 -11.60 -6.42 2.74
N ILE A 141 -10.80 -6.98 3.65
CA ILE A 141 -9.93 -8.14 3.38
C ILE A 141 -10.54 -9.46 3.87
N VAL A 142 -11.73 -9.43 4.48
CA VAL A 142 -12.45 -10.63 4.94
C VAL A 142 -13.50 -11.04 3.91
N ILE A 143 -13.34 -12.21 3.31
CA ILE A 143 -14.24 -12.77 2.30
C ILE A 143 -14.91 -14.03 2.85
N GLU A 144 -16.22 -14.04 2.84
CA GLU A 144 -17.05 -15.20 3.16
C GLU A 144 -17.35 -16.00 1.89
N LEU A 145 -17.10 -17.31 1.89
CA LEU A 145 -17.41 -18.22 0.77
C LEU A 145 -18.22 -19.43 1.25
N PRO A 146 -19.34 -19.78 0.58
CA PRO A 146 -20.11 -20.97 0.90
C PRO A 146 -19.40 -22.23 0.41
N SER A 147 -19.53 -23.33 1.15
CA SER A 147 -18.86 -24.61 0.86
C SER A 147 -19.78 -25.80 1.12
N ASN A 148 -21.05 -25.72 0.72
CA ASN A 148 -22.08 -26.74 0.92
C ASN A 148 -21.98 -27.86 -0.11
N THR A 149 -21.81 -27.50 -1.38
CA THR A 149 -21.82 -28.44 -2.51
C THR A 149 -20.44 -28.56 -3.17
N SER A 150 -20.23 -29.64 -3.93
CA SER A 150 -19.04 -29.77 -4.79
C SER A 150 -18.92 -28.63 -5.80
N ASP A 151 -20.05 -28.18 -6.33
CA ASP A 151 -20.12 -27.10 -7.32
C ASP A 151 -19.78 -25.73 -6.71
N GLU A 152 -20.16 -25.50 -5.45
CA GLU A 152 -19.70 -24.34 -4.68
C GLU A 152 -18.20 -24.42 -4.42
N MET A 153 -17.69 -25.59 -4.04
CA MET A 153 -16.26 -25.80 -3.85
C MET A 153 -15.48 -25.60 -5.16
N ASP A 154 -16.05 -25.97 -6.31
CA ASP A 154 -15.46 -25.78 -7.63
C ASP A 154 -15.57 -24.32 -8.12
N SER A 155 -16.69 -23.64 -7.90
CA SER A 155 -16.83 -22.21 -8.22
C SER A 155 -15.98 -21.32 -7.32
N ASN A 156 -15.75 -21.72 -6.06
CA ASN A 156 -14.74 -21.12 -5.19
C ASN A 156 -13.33 -21.28 -5.76
N LYS A 157 -13.07 -22.31 -6.60
CA LYS A 157 -11.85 -22.38 -7.40
C LYS A 157 -11.96 -21.40 -8.58
N GLU A 158 -13.05 -21.37 -9.33
CA GLU A 158 -13.17 -20.52 -10.54
C GLU A 158 -13.19 -19.01 -10.30
N ASN A 159 -13.42 -18.56 -9.06
CA ASN A 159 -13.39 -17.17 -8.61
C ASN A 159 -11.99 -16.52 -8.63
N ARG A 160 -11.27 -16.69 -9.74
CA ARG A 160 -10.01 -15.98 -10.02
C ARG A 160 -10.23 -14.48 -9.97
N ARG A 161 -11.38 -13.97 -10.45
CA ARG A 161 -11.75 -12.55 -10.45
C ARG A 161 -12.09 -12.00 -9.08
N SER A 162 -12.89 -12.66 -8.25
CA SER A 162 -13.28 -12.12 -6.94
C SER A 162 -12.17 -12.20 -5.88
N LEU A 163 -11.23 -13.15 -6.02
CA LEU A 163 -10.05 -13.28 -5.15
C LEU A 163 -8.84 -12.46 -5.68
N SER A 164 -8.70 -12.24 -7.00
CA SER A 164 -7.73 -11.28 -7.56
C SER A 164 -8.20 -9.83 -7.37
N ASP A 165 -9.45 -9.50 -7.69
CA ASP A 165 -9.99 -8.12 -7.62
C ASP A 165 -10.13 -7.60 -6.19
N LYS A 166 -10.00 -8.47 -5.17
CA LYS A 166 -10.04 -8.09 -3.75
C LYS A 166 -8.74 -8.37 -2.98
N GLY A 167 -7.94 -9.36 -3.40
CA GLY A 167 -6.54 -9.48 -2.96
C GLY A 167 -5.66 -8.34 -3.47
N ASP A 168 -6.09 -7.64 -4.53
CA ASP A 168 -5.46 -6.42 -5.05
C ASP A 168 -5.85 -5.12 -4.33
N LYS A 169 -6.67 -5.17 -3.27
CA LYS A 169 -6.92 -3.99 -2.43
C LYS A 169 -6.01 -3.89 -1.22
N MET A 170 -4.73 -4.26 -1.38
CA MET A 170 -3.71 -3.50 -0.66
C MET A 170 -3.79 -2.06 -1.17
N ALA A 171 -3.88 -1.08 -0.28
CA ALA A 171 -3.63 0.31 -0.68
C ALA A 171 -2.31 0.31 -1.48
N PRO A 172 -2.30 0.74 -2.76
CA PRO A 172 -1.11 0.66 -3.60
C PRO A 172 0.09 1.18 -2.84
N CYS A 173 1.14 0.36 -2.71
CA CYS A 173 2.29 0.72 -1.91
C CYS A 173 3.40 1.25 -2.81
N VAL A 174 3.84 2.48 -2.57
CA VAL A 174 4.89 3.13 -3.36
C VAL A 174 6.08 3.50 -2.49
N ASN A 175 7.29 3.21 -2.98
CA ASN A 175 8.51 3.69 -2.38
C ASN A 175 8.77 5.12 -2.87
N PHE A 176 8.48 6.12 -2.02
CA PHE A 176 8.72 7.51 -2.34
C PHE A 176 10.18 7.88 -2.11
N VAL A 177 10.88 8.13 -3.22
CA VAL A 177 12.30 8.46 -3.23
C VAL A 177 12.49 9.96 -3.05
N THR A 178 12.74 10.36 -1.81
CA THR A 178 13.01 11.76 -1.45
C THR A 178 13.89 11.85 -0.20
N GLY A 179 14.79 12.83 -0.17
CA GLY A 179 15.50 13.24 1.04
C GLY A 179 14.80 14.40 1.79
N ASN A 180 13.70 14.94 1.25
CA ASN A 180 13.04 16.12 1.81
C ASN A 180 11.83 15.72 2.69
N ALA A 181 11.98 15.89 4.00
CA ALA A 181 10.94 15.54 4.98
C ALA A 181 9.63 16.32 4.80
N ASN A 182 9.67 17.56 4.29
CA ASN A 182 8.45 18.34 4.03
C ASN A 182 7.68 17.77 2.83
N LYS A 183 8.39 17.38 1.75
CA LYS A 183 7.78 16.70 0.60
C LYS A 183 7.10 15.40 1.03
N LEU A 184 7.79 14.58 1.83
CA LEU A 184 7.24 13.34 2.36
C LEU A 184 5.96 13.59 3.16
N ARG A 185 5.94 14.61 4.04
CA ARG A 185 4.77 14.97 4.85
C ARG A 185 3.58 15.36 3.97
N GLU A 186 3.80 16.19 2.97
CA GLU A 186 2.74 16.64 2.05
C GLU A 186 2.20 15.49 1.19
N VAL A 187 3.08 14.63 0.67
CA VAL A 187 2.68 13.47 -0.13
C VAL A 187 1.87 12.48 0.70
N LYS A 188 2.32 12.14 1.92
CA LYS A 188 1.57 11.28 2.84
C LYS A 188 0.19 11.84 3.16
N ALA A 189 0.10 13.14 3.47
CA ALA A 189 -1.17 13.80 3.80
C ALA A 189 -2.20 13.77 2.67
N ILE A 190 -1.76 13.61 1.42
CA ILE A 190 -2.65 13.58 0.24
C ILE A 190 -2.95 12.13 -0.18
N LEU A 191 -1.95 11.26 -0.14
CA LEU A 191 -2.05 9.90 -0.66
C LEU A 191 -2.60 8.87 0.34
N GLU A 192 -2.29 9.00 1.63
CA GLU A 192 -2.75 8.06 2.66
C GLU A 192 -4.19 8.38 3.12
N PRO A 193 -5.00 7.37 3.48
CA PRO A 193 -4.69 5.92 3.49
C PRO A 193 -4.85 5.23 2.13
N GLY A 194 -5.24 5.96 1.08
CA GLY A 194 -5.58 5.37 -0.22
C GLY A 194 -4.41 4.72 -0.96
N ILE A 195 -3.18 5.18 -0.73
CA ILE A 195 -1.91 4.66 -1.28
C ILE A 195 -0.89 4.71 -0.15
N GLU A 196 -0.30 3.57 0.23
CA GLU A 196 0.74 3.51 1.27
C GLU A 196 2.04 4.14 0.76
N VAL A 197 2.59 5.13 1.49
CA VAL A 197 3.81 5.83 1.08
C VAL A 197 4.98 5.44 1.98
N ARG A 198 5.94 4.67 1.44
CA ARG A 198 7.17 4.30 2.15
C ARG A 198 8.29 5.28 1.83
N SER A 199 8.91 5.82 2.87
CA SER A 199 10.06 6.74 2.70
C SER A 199 11.30 5.95 2.33
N ASN A 200 11.93 6.26 1.20
CA ASN A 200 13.19 5.66 0.80
C ASN A 200 14.19 6.74 0.33
N PRO A 201 15.01 7.31 1.23
CA PRO A 201 15.93 8.39 0.89
C PRO A 201 17.13 7.84 0.09
N LEU A 202 17.02 7.86 -1.24
CA LEU A 202 18.13 7.54 -2.15
C LEU A 202 18.69 8.82 -2.76
N ASP A 203 20.02 8.88 -2.84
CA ASP A 203 20.70 9.92 -3.61
C ASP A 203 20.83 9.44 -5.06
N ILE A 204 20.09 10.09 -5.95
CA ILE A 204 20.03 9.75 -7.37
C ILE A 204 20.50 10.97 -8.15
N GLU A 205 21.51 10.75 -8.99
CA GLU A 205 22.02 11.78 -9.88
C GLU A 205 20.94 12.25 -10.87
N GLU A 206 20.60 13.53 -10.76
CA GLU A 206 19.67 14.26 -11.64
C GLU A 206 20.38 14.64 -12.94
N VAL A 207 19.84 14.18 -14.07
CA VAL A 207 20.34 14.55 -15.39
C VAL A 207 19.93 15.98 -15.74
N GLN A 208 20.60 16.59 -16.72
CA GLN A 208 20.14 17.84 -17.32
C GLN A 208 19.18 17.55 -18.47
N GLY A 209 18.12 18.34 -18.59
CA GLY A 209 17.09 18.14 -19.60
C GLY A 209 15.84 18.97 -19.34
N THR A 210 14.75 18.60 -19.99
CA THR A 210 13.41 19.12 -19.68
C THR A 210 12.93 18.61 -18.31
N ILE A 211 11.88 19.21 -17.77
CA ILE A 211 11.30 18.79 -16.49
C ILE A 211 10.91 17.31 -16.54
N GLU A 212 10.35 16.87 -17.66
CA GLU A 212 9.92 15.49 -17.89
C GLU A 212 11.13 14.54 -17.99
N GLU A 213 12.17 14.90 -18.75
CA GLU A 213 13.37 14.06 -18.90
C GLU A 213 14.12 13.84 -17.58
N VAL A 214 14.21 14.89 -16.74
CA VAL A 214 14.80 14.80 -15.41
C VAL A 214 14.03 13.79 -14.56
N THR A 215 12.71 13.92 -14.50
CA THR A 215 11.86 13.03 -13.69
C THR A 215 11.82 11.60 -14.22
N GLU A 216 11.74 11.40 -15.54
CA GLU A 216 11.75 10.06 -16.15
C GLU A 216 13.07 9.32 -15.86
N SER A 217 14.21 10.00 -16.02
CA SER A 217 15.53 9.44 -15.73
C SER A 217 15.67 9.08 -14.26
N LYS A 218 15.26 9.98 -13.36
CA LYS A 218 15.27 9.77 -11.91
C LYS A 218 14.38 8.59 -11.51
N CYS A 219 13.18 8.51 -12.07
CA CYS A 219 12.24 7.42 -11.82
C CYS A 219 12.80 6.07 -12.27
N ARG A 220 13.39 6.03 -13.46
CA ARG A 220 14.01 4.80 -13.99
C ARG A 220 15.17 4.32 -13.10
N LYS A 221 16.10 5.22 -12.77
CA LYS A 221 17.23 4.89 -11.87
C LYS A 221 16.73 4.44 -10.49
N ALA A 222 15.70 5.11 -9.95
CA ALA A 222 15.08 4.72 -8.69
C ALA A 222 14.49 3.31 -8.76
N ALA A 223 13.77 2.98 -9.83
CA ALA A 223 13.15 1.67 -10.01
C ALA A 223 14.19 0.54 -10.05
N GLU A 224 15.32 0.75 -10.74
CA GLU A 224 16.43 -0.19 -10.79
C GLU A 224 17.07 -0.43 -9.40
N ILE A 225 17.23 0.62 -8.59
CA ILE A 225 17.84 0.52 -7.26
C ILE A 225 16.88 -0.11 -6.25
N VAL A 226 15.62 0.31 -6.25
CA VAL A 226 14.59 -0.17 -5.32
C VAL A 226 14.11 -1.58 -5.67
N ASN A 227 14.20 -1.96 -6.95
CA ASN A 227 13.71 -3.23 -7.48
C ASN A 227 12.22 -3.47 -7.15
N GLY A 228 11.38 -2.46 -7.40
CA GLY A 228 9.93 -2.50 -7.14
C GLY A 228 9.26 -1.15 -7.40
N PRO A 229 7.99 -0.99 -6.99
CA PRO A 229 7.23 0.22 -7.24
C PRO A 229 7.88 1.46 -6.63
N VAL A 230 8.12 2.49 -7.45
CA VAL A 230 8.75 3.73 -7.03
C VAL A 230 7.91 4.93 -7.41
N LEU A 231 7.95 5.93 -6.54
CA LEU A 231 7.46 7.27 -6.80
C LEU A 231 8.61 8.25 -6.61
N VAL A 232 8.86 9.11 -7.59
CA VAL A 232 9.82 10.21 -7.51
C VAL A 232 9.12 11.54 -7.74
N GLU A 233 9.69 12.63 -7.26
CA GLU A 233 9.16 13.98 -7.46
C GLU A 233 10.27 14.96 -7.80
N ASP A 234 10.06 15.73 -8.87
CA ASP A 234 10.82 16.94 -9.16
C ASP A 234 9.94 18.18 -9.18
N THR A 235 10.54 19.30 -8.80
CA THR A 235 9.86 20.58 -8.70
C THR A 235 10.64 21.61 -9.50
N ALA A 236 9.95 22.31 -10.38
CA ALA A 236 10.52 23.35 -11.22
C ALA A 236 9.80 24.68 -10.99
N LEU A 237 10.54 25.78 -11.11
CA LEU A 237 10.00 27.13 -11.09
C LEU A 237 10.35 27.82 -12.40
N CYS A 238 9.34 28.06 -13.22
CA CYS A 238 9.48 28.45 -14.61
C CYS A 238 9.13 29.92 -14.79
N PHE A 239 10.09 30.80 -15.11
CA PHE A 239 9.78 32.20 -15.38
C PHE A 239 9.45 32.37 -16.86
N ASN A 240 8.28 32.95 -17.17
CA ASN A 240 7.84 33.09 -18.56
C ASN A 240 8.78 33.99 -19.37
N ALA A 241 9.25 35.07 -18.75
CA ALA A 241 10.22 35.99 -19.35
C ALA A 241 11.58 35.35 -19.69
N LEU A 242 11.94 34.25 -19.03
CA LEU A 242 13.18 33.49 -19.27
C LEU A 242 12.91 32.17 -19.99
N ALA A 243 11.82 32.08 -20.76
CA ALA A 243 11.41 30.88 -21.51
C ALA A 243 11.36 29.61 -20.64
N GLY A 244 10.94 29.75 -19.37
CA GLY A 244 10.79 28.65 -18.42
C GLY A 244 12.01 28.38 -17.53
N LEU A 245 13.13 29.11 -17.70
CA LEU A 245 14.24 29.06 -16.74
C LEU A 245 13.89 29.81 -15.44
N PRO A 246 14.49 29.46 -14.28
CA PRO A 246 15.50 28.40 -14.07
C PRO A 246 14.94 26.96 -14.18
N GLY A 247 13.62 26.78 -14.14
CA GLY A 247 12.97 25.49 -14.41
C GLY A 247 13.42 24.41 -13.41
N PRO A 248 13.86 23.22 -13.87
CA PRO A 248 14.30 22.14 -12.98
C PRO A 248 15.57 22.49 -12.19
N TYR A 249 16.30 23.53 -12.58
CA TYR A 249 17.54 23.95 -11.93
C TYR A 249 17.33 24.87 -10.72
N ILE A 250 16.07 25.16 -10.35
CA ILE A 250 15.72 26.13 -9.30
C ILE A 250 16.44 25.89 -7.96
N LYS A 251 16.74 24.65 -7.60
CA LYS A 251 17.50 24.31 -6.38
C LYS A 251 18.85 25.02 -6.35
N TRP A 252 19.59 25.00 -7.45
CA TRP A 252 20.92 25.58 -7.59
C TRP A 252 20.85 27.11 -7.58
N PHE A 253 19.91 27.68 -8.34
CA PHE A 253 19.69 29.12 -8.35
C PHE A 253 19.30 29.64 -6.96
N LEU A 254 18.37 28.97 -6.26
CA LEU A 254 18.00 29.38 -4.92
C LEU A 254 19.18 29.30 -3.94
N ALA A 255 20.01 28.25 -4.03
CA ALA A 255 21.16 28.08 -3.16
C ALA A 255 22.22 29.18 -3.37
N ASP A 256 22.51 29.54 -4.62
CA ASP A 256 23.63 30.42 -4.95
C ASP A 256 23.26 31.90 -4.90
N ILE A 257 22.06 32.27 -5.38
CA ILE A 257 21.66 33.68 -5.52
C ILE A 257 20.49 34.08 -4.60
N GLY A 258 19.88 33.11 -3.91
CA GLY A 258 18.80 33.37 -2.94
C GLY A 258 17.54 33.99 -3.55
N HIS A 259 16.62 34.41 -2.68
CA HIS A 259 15.36 35.05 -3.08
C HIS A 259 15.56 36.38 -3.80
N GLU A 260 16.53 37.18 -3.35
CA GLU A 260 16.84 38.48 -3.95
C GLU A 260 17.43 38.30 -5.35
N GLY A 261 18.38 37.37 -5.52
CA GLY A 261 18.95 37.06 -6.82
C GLY A 261 17.90 36.56 -7.81
N LEU A 262 16.99 35.68 -7.38
CA LEU A 262 15.88 35.21 -8.22
C LEU A 262 14.96 36.35 -8.67
N ASN A 263 14.71 37.35 -7.82
CA ASN A 263 13.99 38.56 -8.22
C ASN A 263 14.81 39.42 -9.20
N ASN A 264 16.11 39.57 -8.94
CA ASN A 264 17.03 40.35 -9.77
C ASN A 264 17.20 39.77 -11.18
N LEU A 265 17.11 38.45 -11.36
CA LEU A 265 17.09 37.81 -12.68
C LEU A 265 15.98 38.35 -13.57
N LEU A 266 14.85 38.74 -12.97
CA LEU A 266 13.72 39.29 -13.70
C LEU A 266 13.75 40.81 -13.81
N ALA A 267 14.70 41.53 -13.19
CA ALA A 267 14.66 42.99 -13.07
C ALA A 267 14.49 43.71 -14.42
N ALA A 268 15.14 43.22 -15.49
CA ALA A 268 15.08 43.79 -16.84
C ALA A 268 13.77 43.51 -17.59
N TYR A 269 12.92 42.61 -17.09
CA TYR A 269 11.72 42.15 -17.76
C TYR A 269 10.47 42.74 -17.11
N ALA A 270 9.57 43.30 -17.91
CA ALA A 270 8.27 43.77 -17.42
C ALA A 270 7.38 42.59 -16.97
N ASP A 271 7.47 41.47 -17.68
CA ASP A 271 6.76 40.24 -17.33
C ASP A 271 7.40 39.56 -16.12
N LYS A 272 6.62 39.39 -15.06
CA LYS A 272 6.99 38.67 -13.84
C LYS A 272 6.21 37.37 -13.66
N SER A 273 5.41 36.98 -14.66
CA SER A 273 4.62 35.76 -14.59
C SER A 273 5.52 34.53 -14.59
N ALA A 274 5.11 33.53 -13.81
CA ALA A 274 5.84 32.30 -13.63
C ALA A 274 4.89 31.13 -13.38
N GLU A 275 5.38 29.92 -13.56
CA GLU A 275 4.67 28.70 -13.21
C GLU A 275 5.49 27.88 -12.20
N ALA A 276 4.85 27.48 -11.11
CA ALA A 276 5.33 26.39 -10.29
C ALA A 276 4.88 25.07 -10.91
N VAL A 277 5.81 24.14 -11.13
CA VAL A 277 5.55 22.85 -11.78
C VAL A 277 6.02 21.73 -10.87
N CYS A 278 5.13 20.79 -10.57
CA CYS A 278 5.46 19.55 -9.85
C CYS A 278 5.26 18.40 -10.83
N THR A 279 6.26 17.53 -10.92
CA THR A 279 6.22 16.35 -11.77
C THR A 279 6.52 15.14 -10.92
N PHE A 280 5.54 14.24 -10.79
CA PHE A 280 5.73 12.92 -10.21
C PHE A 280 6.03 11.91 -11.30
N GLY A 281 6.99 11.03 -11.05
CA GLY A 281 7.27 9.86 -11.88
C GLY A 281 6.97 8.59 -11.11
N TYR A 282 6.11 7.74 -11.67
CA TYR A 282 5.78 6.42 -11.13
C TYR A 282 6.34 5.31 -12.04
N SER A 283 6.83 4.22 -11.45
CA SER A 283 7.15 2.98 -12.16
C SER A 283 6.83 1.78 -11.27
N ASP A 284 6.28 0.71 -11.83
CA ASP A 284 6.03 -0.56 -11.12
C ASP A 284 7.32 -1.30 -10.75
N GLY A 285 8.44 -0.97 -11.39
CA GLY A 285 9.74 -1.58 -11.11
C GLY A 285 10.71 -1.51 -12.29
N PRO A 286 11.84 -2.24 -12.21
CA PRO A 286 12.81 -2.32 -13.30
C PRO A 286 12.17 -2.72 -14.63
N GLY A 287 12.68 -2.18 -15.74
CA GLY A 287 12.17 -2.45 -17.09
C GLY A 287 10.80 -1.84 -17.44
N HIS A 288 10.06 -1.28 -16.47
CA HIS A 288 8.79 -0.59 -16.73
C HIS A 288 9.05 0.86 -17.14
N LYS A 289 8.25 1.37 -18.07
CA LYS A 289 8.37 2.75 -18.53
C LYS A 289 7.76 3.69 -17.46
N PRO A 290 8.50 4.72 -17.00
CA PRO A 290 7.95 5.71 -16.09
C PRO A 290 6.70 6.40 -16.64
N ILE A 291 5.72 6.58 -15.77
CA ILE A 291 4.49 7.32 -16.01
C ILE A 291 4.59 8.65 -15.27
N ILE A 292 4.32 9.74 -15.99
CA ILE A 292 4.51 11.09 -15.50
C ILE A 292 3.18 11.76 -15.17
N PHE A 293 3.07 12.31 -13.96
CA PHE A 293 1.94 13.10 -13.50
C PHE A 293 2.42 14.52 -13.19
N GLN A 294 1.99 15.49 -14.00
CA GLN A 294 2.44 16.87 -13.87
C GLN A 294 1.30 17.79 -13.44
N GLY A 295 1.55 18.59 -12.40
CA GLY A 295 0.69 19.68 -11.96
C GLY A 295 1.39 21.01 -12.14
N ARG A 296 0.64 22.01 -12.64
CA ARG A 296 1.15 23.37 -12.86
C ARG A 296 0.29 24.37 -12.09
N CYS A 297 0.92 25.38 -11.52
CA CYS A 297 0.25 26.48 -10.84
C CYS A 297 0.80 27.81 -11.40
N PRO A 298 -0.02 28.60 -12.12
CA PRO A 298 0.42 29.89 -12.64
C PRO A 298 0.45 30.93 -11.52
N GLY A 299 1.42 31.83 -11.55
CA GLY A 299 1.59 32.88 -10.56
C GLY A 299 2.52 33.97 -11.07
N LYS A 300 3.16 34.67 -10.15
CA LYS A 300 4.17 35.68 -10.47
C LYS A 300 5.26 35.73 -9.42
N ILE A 301 6.43 36.20 -9.81
CA ILE A 301 7.56 36.42 -8.92
C ILE A 301 7.47 37.81 -8.29
N VAL A 302 7.61 37.84 -6.97
CA VAL A 302 7.53 39.03 -6.13
C VAL A 302 8.70 39.07 -5.14
N PRO A 303 9.02 40.26 -4.58
CA PRO A 303 9.90 40.34 -3.42
C PRO A 303 9.40 39.43 -2.30
N ALA A 304 10.33 38.80 -1.58
CA ALA A 304 10.01 37.78 -0.60
C ALA A 304 9.04 38.29 0.48
N ARG A 305 7.96 37.56 0.73
CA ARG A 305 7.00 37.81 1.83
C ARG A 305 6.70 36.52 2.59
N GLY A 306 6.12 36.64 3.78
CA GLY A 306 5.80 35.52 4.66
C GLY A 306 6.65 35.47 5.95
N PRO A 307 6.30 34.57 6.89
CA PRO A 307 6.96 34.48 8.19
C PRO A 307 8.40 33.96 8.07
N ALA A 308 9.33 34.62 8.75
CA ALA A 308 10.77 34.32 8.75
C ALA A 308 11.17 33.02 9.49
N HIS A 309 10.23 32.09 9.71
CA HIS A 309 10.57 30.83 10.34
C HIS A 309 11.29 29.91 9.35
N PHE A 310 12.22 29.09 9.85
CA PHE A 310 13.19 28.34 9.05
C PHE A 310 12.54 27.48 7.95
N ALA A 311 11.38 26.86 8.21
CA ALA A 311 10.69 26.04 7.21
C ALA A 311 10.19 26.84 5.99
N CYS A 312 9.77 28.10 6.15
CA CYS A 312 9.39 29.00 5.05
C CYS A 312 10.60 29.52 4.24
N LEU A 313 11.81 29.49 4.79
CA LEU A 313 13.02 30.02 4.12
C LEU A 313 13.79 28.97 3.31
N THR A 314 13.46 27.68 3.44
CA THR A 314 14.19 26.58 2.75
C THR A 314 13.78 26.35 1.28
N GLY A 315 12.88 27.18 0.74
CA GLY A 315 12.38 27.07 -0.63
C GLY A 315 12.13 28.44 -1.26
N TRP A 316 11.58 28.44 -2.47
CA TRP A 316 11.23 29.65 -3.22
C TRP A 316 9.80 30.14 -2.95
N ASP A 317 9.07 29.50 -2.04
CA ASP A 317 7.71 29.86 -1.63
C ASP A 317 7.53 31.36 -1.27
N PRO A 318 8.50 32.04 -0.60
CA PRO A 318 8.37 33.46 -0.27
C PRO A 318 8.29 34.40 -1.48
N ILE A 319 8.79 33.99 -2.64
CA ILE A 319 8.85 34.84 -3.83
C ILE A 319 7.79 34.47 -4.89
N PHE A 320 7.05 33.39 -4.70
CA PHE A 320 6.02 32.95 -5.66
C PHE A 320 4.63 33.33 -5.16
N GLU A 321 4.00 34.32 -5.82
CA GLU A 321 2.64 34.76 -5.52
C GLU A 321 1.60 34.07 -6.41
N HIS A 322 0.59 33.49 -5.76
CA HIS A 322 -0.62 32.98 -6.39
C HIS A 322 -1.84 33.63 -5.73
N GLN A 323 -2.72 34.23 -6.54
CA GLN A 323 -3.97 34.85 -6.08
C GLN A 323 -3.79 35.87 -4.92
N GLY A 324 -2.72 36.67 -4.96
CA GLY A 324 -2.49 37.76 -4.01
C GLY A 324 -1.71 37.38 -2.74
N LYS A 325 -1.48 36.09 -2.48
CA LYS A 325 -0.61 35.60 -1.39
C LYS A 325 0.59 34.86 -1.96
N THR A 326 1.76 35.02 -1.33
CA THR A 326 2.89 34.13 -1.57
C THR A 326 2.61 32.75 -0.98
N PHE A 327 3.23 31.70 -1.51
CA PHE A 327 3.07 30.36 -0.91
C PHE A 327 3.55 30.31 0.54
N ALA A 328 4.49 31.15 0.94
CA ALA A 328 4.91 31.27 2.34
C ALA A 328 3.88 31.98 3.23
N GLU A 329 2.98 32.80 2.67
CA GLU A 329 1.88 33.46 3.39
C GLU A 329 0.63 32.57 3.53
N MET A 330 0.60 31.42 2.84
CA MET A 330 -0.50 30.45 2.92
C MET A 330 -0.23 29.44 4.03
N ASP A 331 -1.28 29.04 4.75
CA ASP A 331 -1.19 27.87 5.60
C ASP A 331 -1.14 26.57 4.77
N GLY A 332 -0.88 25.44 5.42
CA GLY A 332 -0.75 24.15 4.72
C GLY A 332 -2.01 23.73 3.95
N ALA A 333 -3.20 24.02 4.48
CA ALA A 333 -4.46 23.66 3.83
C ALA A 333 -4.76 24.58 2.64
N GLU A 334 -4.58 25.89 2.81
CA GLU A 334 -4.69 26.89 1.75
C GLU A 334 -3.74 26.58 0.59
N LYS A 335 -2.47 26.27 0.89
CA LYS A 335 -1.47 25.91 -0.12
C LYS A 335 -1.87 24.62 -0.84
N ASN A 336 -2.22 23.56 -0.11
CA ASN A 336 -2.59 22.28 -0.69
C ASN A 336 -3.80 22.40 -1.63
N ALA A 337 -4.75 23.29 -1.36
CA ALA A 337 -5.91 23.49 -2.24
C ALA A 337 -5.56 24.04 -3.64
N VAL A 338 -4.45 24.77 -3.78
CA VAL A 338 -4.09 25.47 -5.04
C VAL A 338 -2.76 25.03 -5.65
N SER A 339 -1.95 24.27 -4.90
CA SER A 339 -0.57 23.97 -5.28
C SER A 339 -0.45 23.15 -6.56
N HIS A 340 0.70 23.31 -7.20
CA HIS A 340 1.16 22.47 -8.30
C HIS A 340 1.32 21.00 -7.88
N ARG A 341 1.72 20.73 -6.62
CA ARG A 341 1.91 19.38 -6.08
C ARG A 341 0.60 18.62 -5.91
N SER A 342 -0.41 19.22 -5.27
CA SER A 342 -1.73 18.60 -5.12
C SER A 342 -2.36 18.27 -6.48
N ARG A 343 -2.30 19.19 -7.44
CA ARG A 343 -2.76 18.94 -8.82
C ARG A 343 -2.06 17.77 -9.50
N ALA A 344 -0.79 17.53 -9.20
CA ALA A 344 -0.04 16.40 -9.73
C ALA A 344 -0.46 15.08 -9.04
N LEU A 345 -0.62 15.12 -7.72
CA LEU A 345 -1.07 13.98 -6.92
C LEU A 345 -2.51 13.59 -7.21
N ASP A 346 -3.40 14.54 -7.49
CA ASP A 346 -4.79 14.27 -7.92
C ASP A 346 -4.81 13.43 -9.21
N LYS A 347 -3.91 13.71 -10.15
CA LYS A 347 -3.76 12.94 -11.39
C LYS A 347 -3.24 11.54 -11.10
N LEU A 348 -2.26 11.41 -10.21
CA LEU A 348 -1.73 10.13 -9.76
C LEU A 348 -2.82 9.29 -9.08
N GLN A 349 -3.57 9.86 -8.14
CA GLN A 349 -4.66 9.16 -7.44
C GLN A 349 -5.75 8.71 -8.40
N LYS A 350 -6.13 9.57 -9.35
CA LYS A 350 -7.09 9.19 -10.38
C LYS A 350 -6.57 8.03 -11.23
N TRP A 351 -5.30 8.09 -11.62
CA TRP A 351 -4.68 7.01 -12.38
C TRP A 351 -4.69 5.69 -11.60
N PHE A 352 -4.32 5.67 -10.31
CA PHE A 352 -4.38 4.48 -9.47
C PHE A 352 -5.81 3.94 -9.30
N LYS A 353 -6.83 4.80 -9.24
CA LYS A 353 -8.24 4.38 -9.16
C LYS A 353 -8.77 3.78 -10.48
N ASP A 354 -8.20 4.21 -11.60
CA ASP A 354 -8.58 3.76 -12.94
C ASP A 354 -7.76 2.51 -13.38
N GLN A 355 -6.80 2.04 -12.57
CA GLN A 355 -6.11 0.77 -12.77
C GLN A 355 -7.08 -0.40 -12.44
N PRO A 356 -7.20 -1.41 -13.32
CA PRO A 356 -8.11 -2.54 -13.15
C PRO A 356 -7.69 -3.49 -12.02
#